data_AF-T2SBM1-F1
#
_entry.id   AF-T2SBM1-F1
#
_cell.length_a   1.000
_cell.length_b   1.000
_cell.length_c   1.000
_cell.angle_alpha   90.00
_cell.angle_beta   90.00
_cell.angle_gamma   90.00
#
_symmetry.space_group_name_H-M   'P 1'
#
loop_
_entity.id
_entity.type
_entity.pdbx_description
1 polymer ?
#
loop_
_entity_poly.entity_id
_entity_poly.type
_entity_poly.pdbx_seq_one_letter_code
_entity_poly.pdbx_strand_id
1 'polypeptide(L)' 'MIKSVEIENYKNFKHLKMENFKLINFFTGQNDTGKTNLLEALYINTGLCDPLIDQVSLPLNMPCLLVDLGKSSPITTI' A
#
# COMPACT_ATOMS: atom_id res chain seq x y z
N MET A 1 2.82 -6.94 -10.39
CA MET A 1 1.55 -6.20 -10.55
C MET A 1 0.75 -6.35 -9.28
N ILE A 2 0.22 -5.24 -8.73
CA ILE A 2 -0.58 -5.24 -7.50
C ILE A 2 -1.89 -6.01 -7.78
N LYS A 3 -2.27 -6.95 -6.91
CA LYS A 3 -3.51 -7.75 -7.05
C LYS A 3 -4.67 -7.14 -6.26
N SER A 4 -4.37 -6.73 -5.05
CA SER A 4 -5.30 -6.10 -4.12
C SER A 4 -4.53 -5.19 -3.17
N VAL A 5 -5.26 -4.26 -2.57
CA VAL A 5 -4.79 -3.31 -1.56
C VAL A 5 -5.85 -3.26 -0.47
N GLU A 6 -5.44 -3.42 0.78
CA GLU A 6 -6.29 -3.25 1.94
C GLU A 6 -5.63 -2.25 2.89
N ILE A 7 -6.41 -1.25 3.30
CA ILE A 7 -5.98 -0.16 4.16
C ILE A 7 -6.95 -0.09 5.33
N GLU A 8 -6.42 -0.20 6.54
CA GLU A 8 -7.18 -0.15 7.79
C GLU A 8 -6.63 0.96 8.68
N ASN A 9 -7.54 1.74 9.28
CA ASN A 9 -7.23 2.75 10.29
C ASN A 9 -6.10 3.74 9.89
N TYR A 10 -6.08 4.17 8.62
CA TYR A 10 -5.07 5.10 8.10
C TYR A 10 -5.72 6.40 7.60
N LYS A 11 -5.41 7.51 8.26
CA LYS A 11 -5.93 8.86 7.95
C LYS A 11 -7.46 8.85 7.77
N ASN A 12 -7.92 9.11 6.55
CA ASN A 12 -9.34 9.25 6.21
C ASN A 12 -10.00 7.88 5.93
N PHE A 13 -9.24 6.78 5.94
CA PHE A 13 -9.74 5.43 5.70
C PHE A 13 -9.87 4.66 7.02
N LYS A 14 -11.11 4.43 7.46
CA LYS A 14 -11.38 3.44 8.51
C LYS A 14 -11.12 2.03 7.99
N HIS A 15 -11.68 1.72 6.82
CA HIS A 15 -11.43 0.50 6.05
C HIS A 15 -11.59 0.80 4.57
N LEU A 16 -10.63 0.40 3.76
CA LEU A 16 -10.67 0.48 2.30
C LEU A 16 -10.04 -0.79 1.72
N LYS A 17 -10.83 -1.52 0.93
CA LYS A 17 -10.36 -2.68 0.19
C LYS A 17 -10.57 -2.46 -1.30
N MET A 18 -9.53 -2.67 -2.10
CA MET A 18 -9.55 -2.59 -3.55
C MET A 18 -8.91 -3.83 -4.14
N GLU A 19 -9.53 -4.36 -5.18
CA GLU A 19 -9.12 -5.58 -5.87
C GLU A 19 -9.06 -5.30 -7.38
N ASN A 20 -8.52 -6.25 -8.16
CA ASN A 20 -8.55 -6.24 -9.63
C ASN A 20 -7.89 -5.00 -10.27
N PHE A 21 -6.77 -4.56 -9.70
CA PHE A 21 -5.95 -3.50 -10.29
C PHE A 21 -5.54 -3.87 -11.73
N LYS A 22 -5.59 -2.90 -12.63
CA LYS A 22 -5.13 -3.02 -14.01
C LYS A 22 -3.72 -2.44 -14.15
N LEU A 23 -3.15 -2.54 -15.36
CA LEU A 23 -1.87 -1.90 -15.68
C LEU A 23 -1.94 -0.37 -15.44
N ILE A 24 -3.09 0.24 -15.73
CA ILE A 24 -3.36 1.66 -15.50
C ILE A 24 -4.67 1.75 -14.71
N ASN A 25 -4.67 2.50 -13.61
CA ASN A 25 -5.83 2.73 -12.75
C ASN A 25 -6.05 4.24 -12.60
N PHE A 26 -7.29 4.69 -12.73
CA PHE A 26 -7.66 6.09 -12.56
C PHE A 26 -8.38 6.28 -11.23
N PHE A 27 -7.81 7.10 -10.34
CA PHE A 27 -8.42 7.51 -9.09
C PHE A 27 -8.87 8.98 -9.20
N THR A 28 -10.17 9.19 -9.31
CA THR A 28 -10.77 10.52 -9.51
C THR A 28 -11.74 10.86 -8.37
N GLY A 29 -12.20 12.11 -8.30
CA GLY A 29 -13.14 12.58 -7.28
C GLY A 29 -12.77 13.95 -6.74
N GLN A 30 -13.62 14.50 -5.88
CA GLN A 30 -13.45 15.85 -5.33
C GLN A 30 -12.19 15.99 -4.46
N ASN A 31 -11.69 17.21 -4.28
CA ASN A 31 -10.54 17.45 -3.39
C ASN A 31 -10.80 16.90 -1.99
N ASP A 32 -9.72 16.50 -1.31
CA ASP A 32 -9.74 16.01 0.07
C ASP A 32 -10.50 14.69 0.33
N THR A 33 -10.88 13.95 -0.72
CA THR A 33 -11.55 12.65 -0.58
C THR A 33 -10.61 11.46 -0.31
N GLY A 34 -9.34 11.70 0.03
CA GLY A 34 -8.37 10.65 0.35
C GLY A 34 -7.53 10.11 -0.82
N LYS A 35 -7.60 10.72 -2.02
CA LYS A 35 -6.74 10.31 -3.15
C LYS A 35 -5.24 10.36 -2.83
N THR A 36 -4.78 11.45 -2.23
CA THR A 36 -3.38 11.60 -1.78
C THR A 36 -3.05 10.56 -0.71
N ASN A 37 -3.93 10.37 0.26
CA ASN A 37 -3.75 9.37 1.32
C ASN A 37 -3.65 7.94 0.77
N LEU A 38 -4.38 7.63 -0.31
CA LEU A 38 -4.28 6.32 -0.97
C LEU A 38 -2.87 6.14 -1.58
N LEU A 39 -2.37 7.12 -2.32
CA LEU A 39 -1.04 7.04 -2.92
C LEU A 39 0.06 6.99 -1.85
N GLU A 40 -0.08 7.73 -0.75
CA GLU A 40 0.85 7.65 0.37
C GLU A 40 0.85 6.27 1.05
N ALA A 41 -0.33 5.69 1.31
CA ALA A 41 -0.41 4.35 1.91
C ALA A 41 0.27 3.31 1.02
N LEU A 42 0.07 3.40 -0.30
CA LEU A 42 0.76 2.56 -1.27
C LEU A 42 2.27 2.78 -1.23
N TYR A 43 2.72 4.03 -1.14
CA TYR A 43 4.14 4.38 -1.08
C TYR A 43 4.81 3.87 0.20
N ILE A 44 4.19 4.05 1.37
CA ILE A 44 4.69 3.54 2.66
C ILE A 44 4.86 2.02 2.61
N ASN A 45 3.92 1.32 1.98
CA ASN A 45 3.98 -0.13 1.83
C ASN A 45 5.14 -0.61 0.93
N THR A 46 5.81 0.28 0.20
CA THR A 46 7.02 -0.07 -0.57
C THR A 46 8.30 -0.10 0.28
N GLY A 47 8.23 0.28 1.56
CA GLY A 47 9.39 0.32 2.46
C GLY A 47 10.36 1.48 2.20
N LEU A 48 10.00 2.41 1.31
CA LEU A 48 10.79 3.59 0.95
C LEU A 48 10.61 4.77 1.91
N CYS A 49 10.01 4.55 3.07
CA CYS A 49 9.78 5.60 4.06
C CYS A 49 10.90 5.65 5.09
N ASP A 50 12.00 6.30 4.74
CA ASP A 50 12.78 7.04 5.72
C ASP A 50 13.13 8.44 5.16
N PRO A 51 12.42 9.50 5.58
CA PRO A 51 12.70 10.86 5.12
C PRO A 51 14.06 11.41 5.61
N LEU A 52 14.81 10.67 6.44
CA LEU A 52 16.17 11.01 6.85
C LEU A 52 17.27 10.32 6.00
N ILE A 53 16.91 9.42 5.06
CA ILE A 53 17.86 8.60 4.28
C ILE A 53 18.02 9.09 2.82
N ASP A 54 17.35 10.16 2.41
CA ASP A 54 17.39 10.69 1.02
C ASP A 54 18.74 11.30 0.55
N GLN A 55 19.84 11.13 1.30
CA GLN A 55 21.18 11.56 0.90
C GLN A 55 22.03 10.45 0.27
N VAL A 56 21.55 9.20 0.18
CA VAL A 56 22.34 8.11 -0.40
C VAL A 56 21.61 7.49 -1.58
N SER A 57 22.21 7.72 -2.75
CA SER A 57 21.92 7.15 -4.05
C SER A 57 21.35 5.74 -3.95
N LEU A 58 20.10 5.52 -4.37
CA LEU A 58 19.51 4.18 -4.44
C LEU A 58 20.31 3.33 -5.44
N PRO A 59 21.04 2.29 -5.02
CA PRO A 59 21.48 1.26 -5.95
C PRO A 59 20.26 0.39 -6.24
N LEU A 60 19.95 0.27 -7.52
CA LEU A 60 18.87 -0.52 -8.09
C LEU A 60 19.10 -2.03 -7.90
N ASN A 61 19.31 -2.53 -6.67
CA ASN A 61 19.41 -3.96 -6.42
C ASN A 61 19.29 -4.30 -4.92
N MET A 62 18.08 -4.43 -4.39
CA MET A 62 17.86 -5.20 -3.16
C MET A 62 16.57 -6.00 -3.22
N PRO A 63 16.59 -7.29 -2.79
CA PRO A 63 15.42 -8.14 -2.77
C PRO A 63 14.46 -7.57 -1.73
N CYS A 64 13.26 -7.22 -2.16
CA CYS A 64 12.24 -6.60 -1.32
C CYS A 64 12.09 -7.37 -0.02
N LEU A 65 12.38 -6.69 1.09
CA LEU A 65 12.28 -7.19 2.44
C LEU A 65 10.87 -7.76 2.66
N LEU A 66 10.81 -9.00 3.11
CA LEU A 66 9.58 -9.68 3.53
C LEU A 66 8.82 -8.80 4.52
N VAL A 67 7.73 -8.17 4.08
CA VAL A 67 6.59 -7.96 4.97
C VAL A 67 5.94 -9.33 5.07
N ASP A 68 6.19 -9.99 6.19
CA ASP A 68 5.56 -11.25 6.55
C ASP A 68 4.04 -11.02 6.50
N LEU A 69 3.39 -11.44 5.41
CA LEU A 69 1.96 -11.67 5.39
C LEU A 69 1.75 -12.87 6.31
N GLY A 70 1.69 -12.57 7.62
CA GLY A 70 1.39 -13.52 8.66
C GLY A 70 0.20 -14.36 8.21
N LYS A 71 0.47 -15.65 8.01
CA LYS A 71 -0.52 -16.67 7.69
C LYS A 71 -1.73 -16.48 8.61
N SER A 72 -2.87 -16.08 8.07
CA SER A 72 -4.15 -16.42 8.67
C SER A 72 -4.53 -17.80 8.15
N SER A 73 -4.41 -18.79 9.02
CA SER A 73 -5.01 -20.12 8.86
C SER A 73 -6.51 -20.00 8.56
N PRO A 74 -7.11 -20.94 7.79
CA PRO A 74 -8.53 -20.89 7.49
C PRO A 74 -9.33 -21.10 8.77
N ILE A 75 -10.07 -20.09 9.21
CA ILE A 75 -11.12 -20.29 10.21
C ILE A 75 -12.32 -20.86 9.45
N THR A 76 -12.45 -22.19 9.50
CA THR A 76 -13.72 -22.87 9.29
C THR A 76 -14.67 -22.46 10.41
N THR A 77 -15.79 -21.86 10.06
CA THR A 77 -16.97 -21.83 10.93
C THR A 77 -18.17 -22.31 10.12
N ILE A 78 -18.76 -23.37 10.66
CA ILE A 78 -20.08 -23.98 10.44
C ILE A 78 -21.18 -22.99 10.03
#